data_AF-A0A9D9GS61-F1
#
_entry.id   AF-A0A9D9GS61-F1
#
_cell.length_a   1.000
_cell.length_b   1.000
_cell.length_c   1.000
_cell.angle_alpha   90.00
_cell.angle_beta   90.00
_cell.angle_gamma   90.00
#
_symmetry.space_group_name_H-M   'P 1'
#
loop_
_entity.id
_entity.type
_entity.pdbx_description
1 polymer ?
#
loop_
_entity_poly.entity_id
_entity_poly.type
_entity_poly.pdbx_seq_one_letter_code
_entity_poly.pdbx_strand_id
1 'polypeptide(L)'
;MKFLSLIDSFKGSLSSLKISNIVKRNFPDSDAYPFSDGGEGFLDFIKFCKTGKSYYLHAEDLNSEFKKVELFIDTDNCSYFEAAKLLGKPSNKSIFLRTSKGIYTVMKEVDKLNVKTLYISIGGSLTQDMGLGVLNEIFDFYSNNGVKINNLTIDKVSDVSYIKRNSNPINFSYSIHLISDVNNPLLGKNGANAIYARQKGASESDISILEDNFSILKNKLANYTNSIEDTTGDGANGGLSFTLKHIFNAKYHQGGDFCLDLINFDQIKDNYDAILTGEGCFDSQTLNCKAVNSIIKRRGNTPVILLLGSKTAPVPFESYSIYPDLCLDKNDAISNGEKYFKKLVGVLKKKYPTKVSHSFPAFINKDTSLLILGSFPSVKSREEKFYYMNKYNRFYKVLSAVFNDDFTGDINSKKEKLKKHKIGLYDVIEECEIDGSKDSSISSVKPIDLDQIIDTYDIHKIVLNGKTAQKYFEKYFSKYIEMAIYMPSTSPANAKMKLEDLIEAWKSIRL
;
A
#
# COMPACT_ATOMS: atom_id res chain seq x y z
N MET A 1 8.59 5.21 15.51
CA MET A 1 7.82 6.12 14.65
C MET A 1 6.65 5.36 14.02
N LYS A 2 5.45 5.93 14.05
CA LYS A 2 4.20 5.43 13.49
C LYS A 2 3.93 6.15 12.17
N PHE A 3 3.75 5.40 11.08
CA PHE A 3 3.56 5.96 9.73
C PHE A 3 2.13 5.76 9.22
N LEU A 4 1.66 6.73 8.44
CA LEU A 4 0.57 6.52 7.48
C LEU A 4 1.17 6.30 6.10
N SER A 5 1.14 5.06 5.61
CA SER A 5 1.75 4.68 4.33
C SER A 5 0.73 4.67 3.20
N LEU A 6 0.93 5.55 2.24
CA LEU A 6 0.11 5.78 1.03
C LEU A 6 1.04 5.83 -0.19
N ILE A 7 1.60 4.69 -0.56
CA ILE A 7 2.59 4.59 -1.65
C ILE A 7 1.91 3.97 -2.87
N ASP A 8 1.98 4.65 -4.00
CA ASP A 8 1.47 4.16 -5.28
C ASP A 8 2.37 3.05 -5.85
N SER A 9 1.85 2.33 -6.84
CA SER A 9 2.57 1.31 -7.58
C SER A 9 3.87 1.83 -8.20
N PHE A 10 4.88 0.97 -8.21
CA PHE A 10 6.07 1.16 -9.04
C PHE A 10 5.78 0.49 -10.37
N LYS A 11 5.17 1.25 -11.31
CA LYS A 11 4.66 0.75 -12.59
C LYS A 11 5.66 -0.19 -13.28
N GLY A 12 5.18 -1.37 -13.70
CA GLY A 12 6.01 -2.41 -14.33
C GLY A 12 6.95 -3.17 -13.39
N SER A 13 6.90 -2.93 -12.07
CA SER A 13 7.83 -3.49 -11.09
C SER A 13 7.13 -4.06 -9.85
N LEU A 14 6.42 -3.22 -9.09
CA LEU A 14 5.87 -3.58 -7.78
C LEU A 14 4.50 -2.94 -7.55
N SER A 15 3.48 -3.75 -7.22
CA SER A 15 2.14 -3.23 -6.94
C SER A 15 2.05 -2.54 -5.57
N SER A 16 1.14 -1.58 -5.45
CA SER A 16 0.86 -0.89 -4.18
C SER A 16 0.43 -1.83 -3.06
N LEU A 17 -0.25 -2.95 -3.38
CA LEU A 17 -0.57 -4.03 -2.44
C LEU A 17 0.67 -4.74 -1.89
N LYS A 18 1.67 -5.03 -2.72
CA LYS A 18 2.92 -5.62 -2.24
C LYS A 18 3.70 -4.61 -1.39
N ILE A 19 3.74 -3.36 -1.83
CA ILE A 19 4.40 -2.26 -1.10
C ILE A 19 3.82 -2.11 0.31
N SER A 20 2.51 -1.93 0.40
CA SER A 20 1.79 -1.77 1.68
C SER A 20 2.01 -2.95 2.63
N ASN A 21 1.96 -4.19 2.12
CA ASN A 21 2.27 -5.39 2.92
C ASN A 21 3.71 -5.41 3.45
N ILE A 22 4.70 -4.99 2.65
CA ILE A 22 6.10 -4.90 3.09
C ILE A 22 6.25 -3.84 4.18
N VAL A 23 5.61 -2.69 4.04
CA VAL A 23 5.62 -1.62 5.04
C VAL A 23 4.97 -2.10 6.34
N LYS A 24 3.73 -2.61 6.29
CA LYS A 24 2.99 -3.07 7.49
C LYS A 24 3.75 -4.17 8.24
N ARG A 25 4.42 -5.08 7.53
CA ARG A 25 5.25 -6.13 8.17
C ARG A 25 6.46 -5.57 8.91
N ASN A 26 7.04 -4.47 8.45
CA ASN A 26 8.24 -3.90 9.06
C ASN A 26 7.94 -2.82 10.10
N PHE A 27 6.76 -2.20 10.01
CA PHE A 27 6.25 -1.20 10.96
C PHE A 27 4.82 -1.58 11.38
N PRO A 28 4.64 -2.53 12.32
CA PRO A 28 3.32 -3.09 12.66
C PRO A 28 2.30 -2.07 13.19
N ASP A 29 2.78 -1.04 13.90
CA ASP A 29 1.95 0.01 14.49
C ASP A 29 1.51 1.08 13.46
N SER A 30 2.12 1.07 12.28
CA SER A 30 1.79 1.95 11.15
C SER A 30 0.63 1.40 10.36
N ASP A 31 -0.15 2.26 9.70
CA ASP A 31 -1.17 1.83 8.75
C ASP A 31 -0.67 2.00 7.33
N ALA A 32 -0.92 1.00 6.49
CA ALA A 32 -0.38 0.95 5.14
C ALA A 32 -1.47 0.55 4.16
N TYR A 33 -1.89 1.52 3.34
CA TYR A 33 -2.91 1.34 2.32
C TYR A 33 -2.24 1.12 0.96
N PRO A 34 -2.77 0.20 0.12
CA PRO A 34 -2.32 0.02 -1.26
C PRO A 34 -2.82 1.18 -2.13
N PHE A 35 -2.21 2.35 -2.00
CA PHE A 35 -2.71 3.59 -2.59
C PHE A 35 -2.68 3.56 -4.13
N SER A 36 -3.56 4.34 -4.76
CA SER A 36 -3.69 4.50 -6.20
C SER A 36 -4.21 5.89 -6.52
N ASP A 37 -3.82 6.45 -7.66
CA ASP A 37 -4.31 7.71 -8.24
C ASP A 37 -5.51 7.54 -9.18
N GLY A 38 -6.19 6.37 -9.14
CA GLY A 38 -7.19 6.01 -10.14
C GLY A 38 -6.60 5.33 -11.39
N GLY A 39 -5.30 5.03 -11.38
CA GLY A 39 -4.63 4.19 -12.35
C GLY A 39 -4.68 2.70 -12.02
N GLU A 40 -3.57 2.02 -12.30
CA GLU A 40 -3.37 0.60 -12.00
C GLU A 40 -3.45 0.36 -10.49
N GLY A 41 -4.16 -0.70 -10.08
CA GLY A 41 -4.31 -1.05 -8.66
C GLY A 41 -5.44 -0.32 -7.94
N PHE A 42 -6.22 0.50 -8.66
CA PHE A 42 -7.41 1.14 -8.11
C PHE A 42 -8.39 0.12 -7.52
N LEU A 43 -8.64 -0.99 -8.22
CA LEU A 43 -9.58 -2.01 -7.71
C LEU A 43 -9.05 -2.68 -6.43
N ASP A 44 -7.74 -2.89 -6.31
CA ASP A 44 -7.12 -3.43 -5.11
C ASP A 44 -7.25 -2.46 -3.92
N PHE A 45 -7.11 -1.15 -4.17
CA PHE A 45 -7.36 -0.11 -3.18
C PHE A 45 -8.81 -0.11 -2.69
N ILE A 46 -9.78 -0.17 -3.59
CA ILE A 46 -11.21 -0.22 -3.22
C ILE A 46 -11.51 -1.46 -2.37
N LYS A 47 -11.04 -2.64 -2.79
CA LYS A 47 -11.23 -3.89 -2.04
C LYS A 47 -10.56 -3.87 -0.66
N PHE A 48 -9.48 -3.12 -0.52
CA PHE A 48 -8.83 -2.92 0.77
C PHE A 48 -9.69 -2.05 1.69
N CYS A 49 -10.34 -1.02 1.14
CA CYS A 49 -11.11 -0.04 1.92
C CYS A 49 -12.57 -0.45 2.16
N LYS A 50 -13.16 -1.29 1.30
CA LYS A 50 -14.59 -1.60 1.29
C LYS A 50 -14.85 -3.10 1.35
N THR A 51 -15.95 -3.45 2.00
CA THR A 51 -16.50 -4.82 1.99
C THR A 51 -17.42 -4.98 0.78
N GLY A 52 -17.35 -6.13 0.11
CA GLY A 52 -18.11 -6.36 -1.11
C GLY A 52 -17.82 -7.70 -1.75
N LYS A 53 -18.24 -7.85 -3.01
CA LYS A 53 -18.05 -9.08 -3.80
C LYS A 53 -17.51 -8.76 -5.18
N SER A 54 -16.63 -9.64 -5.67
CA SER A 54 -16.18 -9.61 -7.05
C SER A 54 -17.22 -10.23 -7.98
N TYR A 55 -17.49 -9.56 -9.09
CA TYR A 55 -18.29 -10.05 -10.20
C TYR A 55 -17.40 -10.09 -11.44
N TYR A 56 -17.51 -11.15 -12.25
CA TYR A 56 -16.70 -11.31 -13.45
C TYR A 56 -17.57 -11.34 -14.68
N LEU A 57 -17.13 -10.63 -15.72
CA LEU A 57 -17.80 -10.58 -17.02
C LEU A 57 -16.77 -10.69 -18.15
N HIS A 58 -17.26 -10.96 -19.36
CA HIS A 58 -16.45 -10.94 -20.57
C HIS A 58 -16.79 -9.69 -21.39
N ALA A 59 -15.77 -8.91 -21.72
CA ALA A 59 -15.89 -7.73 -22.57
C ALA A 59 -14.72 -7.69 -23.55
N GLU A 60 -14.92 -7.01 -24.67
CA GLU A 60 -13.88 -6.80 -25.68
C GLU A 60 -12.78 -5.91 -25.11
N ASP A 61 -11.53 -6.33 -25.25
CA ASP A 61 -10.38 -5.48 -25.00
C ASP A 61 -10.13 -4.52 -26.17
N LEU A 62 -9.09 -3.68 -26.06
CA LEU A 62 -8.77 -2.72 -27.13
C LEU A 62 -8.44 -3.37 -28.49
N ASN A 63 -8.17 -4.68 -28.53
CA ASN A 63 -7.93 -5.45 -29.74
C ASN A 63 -9.18 -6.15 -30.27
N SER A 64 -10.36 -5.89 -29.69
CA SER A 64 -11.61 -6.59 -29.98
C SER A 64 -11.57 -8.08 -29.60
N GLU A 65 -10.71 -8.47 -28.66
CA GLU A 65 -10.70 -9.83 -28.10
C GLU A 65 -11.50 -9.87 -26.80
N PHE A 66 -12.36 -10.87 -26.62
CA PHE A 66 -13.07 -11.04 -25.36
C PHE A 66 -12.11 -11.42 -24.23
N LYS A 67 -12.11 -10.65 -23.15
CA LYS A 67 -11.35 -10.91 -21.93
C LYS A 67 -12.27 -10.96 -20.72
N LYS A 68 -11.97 -11.88 -19.82
CA LYS A 68 -12.55 -11.89 -18.48
C LYS A 68 -12.00 -10.71 -17.69
N VAL A 69 -12.89 -9.87 -17.18
CA VAL A 69 -12.57 -8.74 -16.32
C VAL A 69 -13.40 -8.77 -15.05
N GLU A 70 -12.93 -8.03 -14.06
CA GLU A 70 -13.51 -7.99 -12.72
C GLU A 70 -14.19 -6.64 -12.46
N LEU A 71 -15.38 -6.71 -11.88
CA LEU A 71 -16.05 -5.64 -11.16
C LEU A 71 -16.01 -5.95 -9.68
N PHE A 72 -15.93 -4.93 -8.85
CA PHE A 72 -16.16 -5.06 -7.41
C PHE A 72 -17.45 -4.32 -7.06
N ILE A 73 -18.34 -4.97 -6.31
CA ILE A 73 -19.59 -4.36 -5.85
C ILE A 73 -19.55 -4.30 -4.33
N ASP A 74 -19.59 -3.09 -3.78
CA ASP A 74 -19.56 -2.88 -2.34
C ASP A 74 -20.96 -3.05 -1.71
N THR A 75 -21.00 -3.02 -0.37
CA THR A 75 -22.25 -3.13 0.40
C THR A 75 -23.17 -1.91 0.25
N ASP A 76 -22.67 -0.79 -0.28
CA ASP A 76 -23.46 0.43 -0.52
C ASP A 76 -24.16 0.40 -1.89
N ASN A 77 -23.99 -0.70 -2.62
CA ASN A 77 -24.49 -0.93 -3.97
C ASN A 77 -23.79 -0.05 -5.02
N CYS A 78 -22.49 0.18 -4.85
CA CYS A 78 -21.62 0.83 -5.84
C CYS A 78 -20.74 -0.22 -6.54
N SER A 79 -20.67 -0.16 -7.87
CA SER A 79 -19.77 -0.97 -8.68
C SER A 79 -18.50 -0.19 -9.03
N TYR A 80 -17.36 -0.86 -8.99
CA TYR A 80 -16.05 -0.29 -9.32
C TYR A 80 -15.40 -1.12 -10.44
N PHE A 81 -14.89 -0.42 -11.44
CA PHE A 81 -14.25 -1.01 -12.61
C PHE A 81 -12.95 -0.27 -12.97
N GLU A 82 -11.92 -1.01 -13.33
CA GLU A 82 -10.64 -0.46 -13.78
C GLU A 82 -10.51 -0.63 -15.31
N ALA A 83 -10.67 0.47 -16.07
CA ALA A 83 -10.70 0.43 -17.53
C ALA A 83 -9.39 -0.09 -18.15
N ALA A 84 -8.26 0.08 -17.46
CA ALA A 84 -6.96 -0.46 -17.88
C ALA A 84 -6.98 -1.98 -18.05
N LYS A 85 -7.86 -2.71 -17.37
CA LYS A 85 -7.99 -4.18 -17.53
C LYS A 85 -8.45 -4.58 -18.94
N LEU A 86 -9.17 -3.71 -19.64
CA LEU A 86 -9.55 -3.88 -21.05
C LEU A 86 -8.65 -3.06 -21.99
N LEU A 87 -8.29 -1.83 -21.59
CA LEU A 87 -7.73 -0.84 -22.50
C LEU A 87 -6.23 -0.59 -22.31
N GLY A 88 -5.59 -1.22 -21.32
CA GLY A 88 -4.19 -0.97 -20.95
C GLY A 88 -3.20 -2.04 -21.42
N LYS A 89 -3.66 -3.13 -22.05
CA LYS A 89 -2.78 -4.23 -22.48
C LYS A 89 -1.99 -3.85 -23.74
N PRO A 90 -0.69 -4.19 -23.83
CA PRO A 90 0.09 -3.95 -25.06
C PRO A 90 -0.63 -4.48 -26.31
N SER A 91 -0.51 -3.74 -27.40
CA SER A 91 -1.15 -4.05 -28.67
C SER A 91 -0.23 -3.77 -29.83
N ASN A 92 -0.26 -4.69 -30.80
CA ASN A 92 0.42 -4.54 -32.08
C ASN A 92 -0.48 -3.86 -33.14
N LYS A 93 -1.74 -3.57 -32.81
CA LYS A 93 -2.64 -2.86 -33.72
C LYS A 93 -2.20 -1.40 -33.85
N SER A 94 -2.40 -0.85 -35.06
CA SER A 94 -2.38 0.59 -35.29
C SER A 94 -3.25 1.31 -34.26
N ILE A 95 -2.83 2.50 -33.84
CA ILE A 95 -3.54 3.28 -32.83
C ILE A 95 -4.99 3.56 -33.23
N PHE A 96 -5.26 3.70 -34.53
CA PHE A 96 -6.60 3.95 -35.09
C PHE A 96 -7.56 2.77 -34.95
N LEU A 97 -7.03 1.55 -34.84
CA LEU A 97 -7.81 0.31 -34.78
C LEU A 97 -8.09 -0.15 -33.34
N ARG A 98 -7.58 0.57 -32.34
CA ARG A 98 -7.78 0.26 -30.93
C ARG A 98 -9.11 0.84 -30.47
N THR A 99 -9.95 0.02 -29.84
CA THR A 99 -11.34 0.39 -29.54
C THR A 99 -11.63 0.46 -28.05
N SER A 100 -12.50 1.40 -27.65
CA SER A 100 -13.07 1.48 -26.31
C SER A 100 -14.40 0.71 -26.15
N LYS A 101 -14.84 -0.04 -27.18
CA LYS A 101 -16.16 -0.70 -27.24
C LYS A 101 -16.49 -1.55 -26.00
N GLY A 102 -15.52 -2.27 -25.46
CA GLY A 102 -15.73 -3.09 -24.26
C GLY A 102 -16.23 -2.32 -23.04
N ILE A 103 -15.98 -1.01 -22.95
CA ILE A 103 -16.50 -0.16 -21.88
C ILE A 103 -18.04 -0.13 -21.92
N TYR A 104 -18.63 -0.03 -23.11
CA TYR A 104 -20.10 -0.08 -23.25
C TYR A 104 -20.67 -1.45 -22.87
N THR A 105 -19.96 -2.53 -23.21
CA THR A 105 -20.32 -3.89 -22.76
C THR A 105 -20.34 -3.96 -21.24
N VAL A 106 -19.33 -3.42 -20.56
CA VAL A 106 -19.30 -3.34 -19.09
C VAL A 106 -20.49 -2.53 -18.57
N MET A 107 -20.76 -1.35 -19.13
CA MET A 107 -21.88 -0.50 -18.70
C MET A 107 -23.24 -1.23 -18.82
N LYS A 108 -23.46 -1.98 -19.89
CA LYS A 108 -24.66 -2.81 -20.07
C LYS A 108 -24.75 -3.95 -19.06
N GLU A 109 -23.65 -4.63 -18.78
CA GLU A 109 -23.65 -5.72 -17.79
C GLU A 109 -23.91 -5.17 -16.39
N VAL A 110 -23.35 -4.00 -16.05
CA VAL A 110 -23.58 -3.33 -14.75
C VAL A 110 -25.06 -2.94 -14.57
N ASP A 111 -25.74 -2.53 -15.63
CA ASP A 111 -27.17 -2.14 -15.57
C ASP A 111 -28.06 -3.30 -15.10
N LYS A 112 -27.71 -4.54 -15.47
CA LYS A 112 -28.42 -5.75 -15.01
C LYS A 112 -28.22 -6.05 -13.54
N LEU A 113 -27.20 -5.47 -12.91
CA LEU A 113 -26.85 -5.70 -11.51
C LEU A 113 -27.60 -4.77 -10.55
N ASN A 114 -28.41 -3.83 -11.08
CA ASN A 114 -29.21 -2.88 -10.30
C ASN A 114 -28.38 -2.10 -9.26
N VAL A 115 -27.15 -1.72 -9.63
CA VAL A 115 -26.30 -0.88 -8.78
C VAL A 115 -26.78 0.57 -8.77
N LYS A 116 -26.39 1.35 -7.76
CA LYS A 116 -26.71 2.79 -7.70
C LYS A 116 -25.71 3.64 -8.48
N THR A 117 -24.44 3.25 -8.44
CA THR A 117 -23.32 4.01 -9.00
C THR A 117 -22.32 3.07 -9.65
N LEU A 118 -21.79 3.47 -10.81
CA LEU A 118 -20.64 2.86 -11.45
C LEU A 118 -19.44 3.82 -11.41
N TYR A 119 -18.41 3.45 -10.66
CA TYR A 119 -17.11 4.08 -10.67
C TYR A 119 -16.21 3.42 -11.70
N ILE A 120 -15.66 4.21 -12.62
CA ILE A 120 -14.72 3.75 -13.66
C ILE A 120 -13.41 4.49 -13.46
N SER A 121 -12.36 3.76 -13.09
CA SER A 121 -11.02 4.32 -13.12
C SER A 121 -10.49 4.27 -14.54
N ILE A 122 -10.05 5.42 -15.06
CA ILE A 122 -9.74 5.60 -16.49
C ILE A 122 -8.26 5.90 -16.75
N GLY A 123 -7.37 5.66 -15.78
CA GLY A 123 -5.93 5.71 -15.99
C GLY A 123 -5.38 4.55 -16.83
N GLY A 124 -4.20 4.73 -17.42
CA GLY A 124 -3.40 3.62 -17.98
C GLY A 124 -3.89 2.99 -19.29
N SER A 125 -4.65 3.71 -20.12
CA SER A 125 -5.09 3.18 -21.42
C SER A 125 -4.09 3.36 -22.55
N LEU A 126 -4.23 2.53 -23.59
CA LEU A 126 -3.49 2.57 -24.85
C LEU A 126 -4.37 2.89 -26.07
N THR A 127 -5.64 3.22 -25.84
CA THR A 127 -6.61 3.67 -26.85
C THR A 127 -6.49 5.17 -27.12
N GLN A 128 -6.88 5.57 -28.33
CA GLN A 128 -6.95 6.98 -28.75
C GLN A 128 -8.11 7.17 -29.73
N ASP A 129 -9.31 6.80 -29.30
CA ASP A 129 -10.51 6.73 -30.15
C ASP A 129 -11.61 7.70 -29.74
N MET A 130 -11.38 8.60 -28.77
CA MET A 130 -12.39 9.52 -28.23
C MET A 130 -13.63 8.82 -27.65
N GLY A 131 -13.55 7.53 -27.32
CA GLY A 131 -14.73 6.76 -26.95
C GLY A 131 -15.59 6.31 -28.15
N LEU A 132 -15.07 6.39 -29.38
CA LEU A 132 -15.78 5.99 -30.61
C LEU A 132 -16.28 4.54 -30.55
N GLY A 133 -15.53 3.64 -29.91
CA GLY A 133 -16.00 2.28 -29.64
C GLY A 133 -17.31 2.23 -28.85
N VAL A 134 -17.47 3.10 -27.84
CA VAL A 134 -18.73 3.27 -27.09
C VAL A 134 -19.79 3.94 -27.96
N LEU A 135 -19.42 4.99 -28.70
CA LEU A 135 -20.34 5.75 -29.55
C LEU A 135 -20.95 4.89 -30.67
N ASN A 136 -20.17 3.98 -31.28
CA ASN A 136 -20.64 3.02 -32.29
C ASN A 136 -21.77 2.10 -31.80
N GLU A 137 -21.94 1.95 -30.48
CA GLU A 137 -23.03 1.16 -29.92
C GLU A 137 -24.32 1.98 -29.77
N ILE A 138 -24.25 3.31 -29.69
CA ILE A 138 -25.43 4.18 -29.45
C ILE A 138 -25.76 5.13 -30.62
N PHE A 139 -24.86 5.25 -31.59
CA PHE A 139 -25.02 6.06 -32.77
C PHE A 139 -24.76 5.27 -34.05
N ASP A 140 -25.54 5.58 -35.07
CA ASP A 140 -25.32 5.19 -36.44
C ASP A 140 -24.71 6.37 -37.21
N PHE A 141 -23.61 6.10 -37.92
CA PHE A 141 -22.84 7.08 -38.69
C PHE A 141 -23.13 6.92 -40.19
N TYR A 142 -23.32 8.02 -40.91
CA TYR A 142 -23.70 7.99 -42.32
C TYR A 142 -22.77 8.85 -43.17
N SER A 143 -22.45 8.37 -44.37
CA SER A 143 -21.73 9.14 -45.40
C SER A 143 -22.64 10.16 -46.09
N ASN A 144 -22.06 10.97 -46.98
CA ASN A 144 -22.78 11.98 -47.77
C ASN A 144 -23.87 11.37 -48.67
N ASN A 145 -23.67 10.14 -49.12
CA ASN A 145 -24.60 9.40 -49.96
C ASN A 145 -25.71 8.70 -49.14
N GLY A 146 -25.78 8.93 -47.83
CA GLY A 146 -26.78 8.32 -46.93
C GLY A 146 -26.51 6.86 -46.61
N VAL A 147 -25.32 6.34 -46.91
CA VAL A 147 -24.93 4.95 -46.60
C VAL A 147 -24.43 4.87 -45.16
N LYS A 148 -24.94 3.90 -44.39
CA LYS A 148 -24.45 3.63 -43.03
C LYS A 148 -23.02 3.10 -43.08
N ILE A 149 -22.13 3.74 -42.32
CA ILE A 149 -20.74 3.33 -42.16
C ILE A 149 -20.66 2.32 -41.02
N ASN A 150 -20.32 1.08 -41.35
CA ASN A 150 -20.14 0.02 -40.35
C ASN A 150 -18.69 -0.01 -39.87
N ASN A 151 -18.48 -0.29 -38.58
CA ASN A 151 -17.14 -0.40 -37.96
C ASN A 151 -16.27 0.85 -38.18
N LEU A 152 -16.85 2.03 -37.98
CA LEU A 152 -16.13 3.30 -38.10
C LEU A 152 -14.93 3.32 -37.15
N THR A 153 -13.75 3.60 -37.71
CA THR A 153 -12.50 3.83 -36.99
C THR A 153 -12.22 5.33 -36.93
N ILE A 154 -11.38 5.73 -35.96
CA ILE A 154 -11.20 7.16 -35.66
C ILE A 154 -10.53 7.94 -36.80
N ASP A 155 -9.69 7.31 -37.62
CA ASP A 155 -9.06 7.90 -38.80
C ASP A 155 -10.03 8.18 -39.97
N LYS A 156 -11.26 7.65 -39.89
CA LYS A 156 -12.29 7.73 -40.92
C LYS A 156 -13.47 8.62 -40.55
N VAL A 157 -13.39 9.35 -39.43
CA VAL A 157 -14.49 10.22 -39.00
C VAL A 157 -14.77 11.35 -39.99
N SER A 158 -13.76 11.80 -40.74
CA SER A 158 -13.92 12.76 -41.83
C SER A 158 -14.89 12.30 -42.93
N ASP A 159 -15.06 10.98 -43.14
CA ASP A 159 -16.00 10.42 -44.11
C ASP A 159 -17.46 10.48 -43.63
N VAL A 160 -17.69 10.74 -42.34
CA VAL A 160 -19.03 10.88 -41.75
C VAL A 160 -19.61 12.22 -42.16
N SER A 161 -20.84 12.21 -42.69
CA SER A 161 -21.61 13.43 -42.95
C SER A 161 -22.50 13.79 -41.77
N TYR A 162 -23.34 12.86 -41.29
CA TYR A 162 -24.21 13.08 -40.14
C TYR A 162 -24.30 11.82 -39.26
N ILE A 163 -24.74 12.02 -38.01
CA ILE A 163 -24.92 10.95 -37.03
C ILE A 163 -26.38 10.91 -36.58
N LYS A 164 -26.90 9.70 -36.35
CA LYS A 164 -28.24 9.46 -35.80
C LYS A 164 -28.13 8.57 -34.57
N ARG A 165 -28.85 8.92 -33.51
CA ARG A 165 -28.99 8.03 -32.35
C ARG A 165 -29.76 6.78 -32.74
N ASN A 166 -29.27 5.61 -32.33
CA ASN A 166 -29.99 4.35 -32.54
C ASN A 166 -30.93 4.05 -31.34
N SER A 167 -31.58 2.88 -31.33
CA SER A 167 -32.55 2.51 -30.27
C SER A 167 -31.92 2.14 -28.92
N ASN A 168 -30.58 2.13 -28.80
CA ASN A 168 -29.94 1.74 -27.56
C ASN A 168 -30.02 2.85 -26.49
N PRO A 169 -30.18 2.47 -25.21
CA PRO A 169 -30.29 3.43 -24.13
C PRO A 169 -28.95 4.13 -23.88
N ILE A 170 -29.02 5.46 -23.69
CA ILE A 170 -27.90 6.25 -23.14
C ILE A 170 -28.09 6.43 -21.62
N ASN A 171 -29.33 6.27 -21.15
CA ASN A 171 -29.68 6.42 -19.74
C ASN A 171 -29.63 5.07 -19.07
N PHE A 172 -28.57 4.84 -18.30
CA PHE A 172 -28.47 3.69 -17.40
C PHE A 172 -29.21 3.97 -16.09
N SER A 173 -29.57 2.91 -15.37
CA SER A 173 -30.27 2.99 -14.07
C SER A 173 -29.42 3.53 -12.91
N TYR A 174 -28.14 3.81 -13.17
CA TYR A 174 -27.12 4.22 -12.19
C TYR A 174 -26.37 5.48 -12.64
N SER A 175 -25.74 6.19 -11.70
CA SER A 175 -24.84 7.30 -12.02
C SER A 175 -23.43 6.81 -12.39
N ILE A 176 -22.79 7.46 -13.34
CA ILE A 176 -21.41 7.13 -13.76
C ILE A 176 -20.45 8.15 -13.15
N HIS A 177 -19.36 7.65 -12.57
CA HIS A 177 -18.31 8.43 -11.94
C HIS A 177 -16.95 8.01 -12.50
N LEU A 178 -16.20 8.95 -13.06
CA LEU A 178 -14.87 8.73 -13.61
C LEU A 178 -13.81 9.12 -12.60
N ILE A 179 -12.80 8.28 -12.42
CA ILE A 179 -11.68 8.50 -11.50
C ILE A 179 -10.38 8.62 -12.30
N SER A 180 -9.72 9.78 -12.23
CA SER A 180 -8.44 10.03 -12.91
C SER A 180 -7.75 11.30 -12.37
N ASP A 181 -6.42 11.37 -12.48
CA ASP A 181 -5.61 12.58 -12.20
C ASP A 181 -5.21 13.35 -13.48
N VAL A 182 -5.75 12.96 -14.65
CA VAL A 182 -5.44 13.62 -15.93
C VAL A 182 -6.26 14.91 -16.05
N ASN A 183 -5.59 16.06 -16.09
CA ASN A 183 -6.25 17.36 -16.24
C ASN A 183 -6.35 17.86 -17.68
N ASN A 184 -5.71 17.15 -18.61
CA ASN A 184 -5.58 17.55 -20.01
C ASN A 184 -6.94 17.72 -20.70
N PRO A 185 -7.12 18.77 -21.54
CA PRO A 185 -8.28 18.90 -22.40
C PRO A 185 -8.30 17.81 -23.48
N LEU A 186 -9.36 17.77 -24.28
CA LEU A 186 -9.47 16.79 -25.36
C LEU A 186 -8.48 17.10 -26.49
N LEU A 187 -8.46 18.36 -26.95
CA LEU A 187 -7.74 18.80 -28.16
C LEU A 187 -6.62 19.81 -27.84
N GLY A 188 -5.76 20.06 -28.84
CA GLY A 188 -4.76 21.11 -28.82
C GLY A 188 -3.42 20.71 -28.21
N LYS A 189 -2.53 21.69 -27.99
CA LYS A 189 -1.12 21.45 -27.60
C LYS A 189 -0.95 20.67 -26.29
N ASN A 190 -1.91 20.82 -25.38
CA ASN A 190 -1.95 20.10 -24.10
C ASN A 190 -3.02 19.00 -24.10
N GLY A 191 -3.62 18.69 -25.25
CA GLY A 191 -4.72 17.76 -25.40
C GLY A 191 -4.32 16.29 -25.39
N ALA A 192 -5.31 15.42 -25.54
CA ALA A 192 -5.14 13.98 -25.43
C ALA A 192 -4.11 13.43 -26.43
N ASN A 193 -4.18 13.85 -27.70
CA ASN A 193 -3.32 13.28 -28.75
C ASN A 193 -1.90 13.84 -28.65
N ALA A 194 -1.77 15.16 -28.50
CA ALA A 194 -0.48 15.83 -28.38
C ALA A 194 0.38 15.29 -27.22
N ILE A 195 -0.25 14.94 -26.09
CA ILE A 195 0.47 14.50 -24.89
C ILE A 195 0.65 12.99 -24.83
N TYR A 196 -0.37 12.20 -25.18
CA TYR A 196 -0.38 10.77 -24.88
C TYR A 196 -0.27 9.84 -26.09
N ALA A 197 -0.51 10.29 -27.31
CA ALA A 197 -0.54 9.37 -28.46
C ALA A 197 0.86 8.84 -28.81
N ARG A 198 1.92 9.67 -28.68
CA ARG A 198 3.31 9.26 -29.01
C ARG A 198 3.78 8.07 -28.18
N GLN A 199 3.57 8.12 -26.86
CA GLN A 199 3.93 7.00 -25.96
C GLN A 199 3.06 5.74 -26.18
N LYS A 200 1.96 5.85 -26.93
CA LYS A 200 1.10 4.73 -27.34
C LYS A 200 1.46 4.18 -28.73
N GLY A 201 2.50 4.71 -29.37
CA GLY A 201 3.01 4.24 -30.67
C GLY A 201 2.53 5.05 -31.88
N ALA A 202 1.97 6.24 -31.70
CA ALA A 202 1.61 7.14 -32.81
C ALA A 202 2.83 7.89 -33.37
N SER A 203 2.89 8.03 -34.69
CA SER A 203 3.77 8.98 -35.38
C SER A 203 3.20 10.40 -35.36
N GLU A 204 3.99 11.42 -35.74
CA GLU A 204 3.50 12.80 -35.83
C GLU A 204 2.35 12.95 -36.84
N SER A 205 2.40 12.21 -37.95
CA SER A 205 1.29 12.18 -38.91
C SER A 205 0.03 11.57 -38.30
N ASP A 206 0.17 10.52 -37.49
CA ASP A 206 -0.98 9.92 -36.80
C ASP A 206 -1.60 10.90 -35.80
N ILE A 207 -0.77 11.67 -35.08
CA ILE A 207 -1.23 12.69 -34.14
C ILE A 207 -2.05 13.77 -34.86
N SER A 208 -1.59 14.22 -36.03
CA SER A 208 -2.33 15.20 -36.84
C SER A 208 -3.69 14.65 -37.27
N ILE A 209 -3.73 13.40 -37.76
CA ILE A 209 -4.98 12.74 -38.18
C ILE A 209 -5.94 12.59 -36.99
N LEU A 210 -5.43 12.24 -35.80
CA LEU A 210 -6.22 12.11 -34.59
C LEU A 210 -6.81 13.46 -34.13
N GLU A 211 -6.03 14.54 -34.14
CA GLU A 211 -6.51 15.88 -33.79
C GLU A 211 -7.65 16.33 -34.71
N ASP A 212 -7.47 16.19 -36.03
CA ASP A 212 -8.47 16.57 -37.01
C ASP A 212 -9.76 15.76 -36.83
N ASN A 213 -9.64 14.44 -36.71
CA ASN A 213 -10.81 13.56 -36.59
C ASN A 213 -11.51 13.69 -35.22
N PHE A 214 -10.79 13.93 -34.12
CA PHE A 214 -11.40 14.23 -32.82
C PHE A 214 -12.19 15.55 -32.91
N SER A 215 -11.65 16.57 -33.55
CA SER A 215 -12.34 17.86 -33.77
C SER A 215 -13.62 17.67 -34.59
N ILE A 216 -13.56 16.90 -35.68
CA ILE A 216 -14.73 16.58 -36.50
C ILE A 216 -15.76 15.78 -35.70
N LEU A 217 -15.34 14.74 -34.97
CA LEU A 217 -16.24 13.92 -34.15
C LEU A 217 -16.95 14.75 -33.10
N LYS A 218 -16.19 15.58 -32.39
CA LYS A 218 -16.67 16.51 -31.37
C LYS A 218 -17.77 17.42 -31.91
N ASN A 219 -17.53 18.03 -33.08
CA ASN A 219 -18.51 18.92 -33.72
C ASN A 219 -19.78 18.18 -34.15
N LYS A 220 -19.66 16.93 -34.63
CA LYS A 220 -20.83 16.11 -35.00
C LYS A 220 -21.67 15.71 -33.78
N LEU A 221 -21.02 15.54 -32.63
CA LEU A 221 -21.69 15.20 -31.37
C LEU A 221 -22.36 16.40 -30.70
N ALA A 222 -22.16 17.63 -31.17
CA ALA A 222 -22.61 18.86 -30.49
C ALA A 222 -24.11 18.87 -30.14
N ASN A 223 -24.96 18.29 -31.01
CA ASN A 223 -26.41 18.23 -30.78
C ASN A 223 -26.84 17.14 -29.78
N TYR A 224 -25.90 16.32 -29.31
CA TYR A 224 -26.14 15.19 -28.41
C TYR A 224 -25.40 15.32 -27.08
N THR A 225 -24.64 16.40 -26.89
CA THR A 225 -23.95 16.72 -25.65
C THR A 225 -24.62 17.87 -24.92
N ASN A 226 -24.41 17.97 -23.61
CA ASN A 226 -24.82 19.16 -22.85
C ASN A 226 -23.89 20.36 -23.11
N SER A 227 -22.66 20.11 -23.54
CA SER A 227 -21.67 21.12 -23.92
C SER A 227 -20.65 20.50 -24.87
N ILE A 228 -20.08 21.34 -25.74
CA ILE A 228 -18.90 21.00 -26.54
C ILE A 228 -17.65 21.69 -26.01
N GLU A 229 -17.74 22.47 -24.93
CA GLU A 229 -16.55 23.08 -24.36
C GLU A 229 -15.71 22.02 -23.64
N ASP A 230 -14.40 22.05 -23.89
CA ASP A 230 -13.47 21.17 -23.19
C ASP A 230 -13.44 21.57 -21.71
N THR A 231 -13.61 20.58 -20.86
CA THR A 231 -13.48 20.70 -19.41
C THR A 231 -12.30 19.85 -18.92
N THR A 232 -11.84 20.12 -17.71
CA THR A 232 -10.71 19.42 -17.11
C THR A 232 -10.87 17.90 -17.21
N GLY A 233 -9.84 17.25 -17.73
CA GLY A 233 -9.75 15.79 -17.86
C GLY A 233 -10.54 15.17 -19.01
N ASP A 234 -11.07 15.96 -19.94
CA ASP A 234 -11.72 15.43 -21.15
C ASP A 234 -10.76 14.61 -22.03
N GLY A 235 -9.45 14.90 -21.97
CA GLY A 235 -8.44 14.13 -22.68
C GLY A 235 -8.07 12.79 -22.03
N ALA A 236 -8.58 12.51 -20.82
CA ALA A 236 -8.25 11.27 -20.12
C ALA A 236 -8.70 10.03 -20.91
N ASN A 237 -7.87 8.99 -20.86
CA ASN A 237 -8.11 7.71 -21.55
C ASN A 237 -8.33 7.87 -23.08
N GLY A 238 -7.56 8.76 -23.72
CA GLY A 238 -7.65 8.97 -25.17
C GLY A 238 -8.96 9.59 -25.62
N GLY A 239 -9.57 10.44 -24.79
CA GLY A 239 -10.83 11.13 -25.06
C GLY A 239 -12.10 10.35 -24.69
N LEU A 240 -11.99 9.12 -24.16
CA LEU A 240 -13.14 8.40 -23.62
C LEU A 240 -13.83 9.20 -22.49
N SER A 241 -13.05 9.93 -21.69
CA SER A 241 -13.57 10.81 -20.63
C SER A 241 -14.54 11.86 -21.18
N PHE A 242 -14.19 12.53 -22.28
CA PHE A 242 -15.08 13.47 -22.97
C PHE A 242 -16.43 12.81 -23.30
N THR A 243 -16.40 11.63 -23.94
CA THR A 243 -17.62 10.91 -24.32
C THR A 243 -18.47 10.55 -23.10
N LEU A 244 -17.87 9.98 -22.05
CA LEU A 244 -18.62 9.58 -20.86
C LEU A 244 -19.19 10.79 -20.09
N LYS A 245 -18.45 11.90 -20.00
CA LYS A 245 -18.92 13.12 -19.32
C LYS A 245 -20.05 13.80 -20.09
N HIS A 246 -19.87 13.99 -21.40
CA HIS A 246 -20.75 14.87 -22.17
C HIS A 246 -21.92 14.16 -22.83
N ILE A 247 -21.82 12.85 -23.09
CA ILE A 247 -22.93 12.03 -23.63
C ILE A 247 -23.66 11.25 -22.53
N PHE A 248 -22.92 10.71 -21.56
CA PHE A 248 -23.48 9.88 -20.48
C PHE A 248 -23.59 10.59 -19.14
N ASN A 249 -23.36 11.91 -19.09
CA ASN A 249 -23.45 12.73 -17.88
C ASN A 249 -22.57 12.23 -16.72
N ALA A 250 -21.44 11.59 -17.04
CA ALA A 250 -20.54 11.06 -16.02
C ALA A 250 -19.90 12.20 -15.21
N LYS A 251 -19.82 12.01 -13.89
CA LYS A 251 -19.14 12.94 -12.98
C LYS A 251 -17.64 12.61 -12.93
N TYR A 252 -16.78 13.61 -13.00
CA TYR A 252 -15.34 13.42 -12.94
C TYR A 252 -14.80 13.72 -11.54
N HIS A 253 -13.90 12.87 -11.04
CA HIS A 253 -13.25 13.01 -9.74
C HIS A 253 -11.73 12.90 -9.91
N GLN A 254 -10.99 13.77 -9.23
CA GLN A 254 -9.54 13.65 -9.08
C GLN A 254 -9.25 12.37 -8.30
N GLY A 255 -8.45 11.47 -8.89
CA GLY A 255 -8.27 10.13 -8.39
C GLY A 255 -7.54 10.05 -7.05
N GLY A 256 -6.44 10.80 -6.91
CA GLY A 256 -5.75 10.92 -5.63
C GLY A 256 -6.67 11.43 -4.52
N ASP A 257 -7.46 12.48 -4.80
CA ASP A 257 -8.37 13.07 -3.80
C ASP A 257 -9.53 12.13 -3.45
N PHE A 258 -10.12 11.46 -4.43
CA PHE A 258 -11.14 10.44 -4.21
C PHE A 258 -10.65 9.33 -3.29
N CYS A 259 -9.41 8.84 -3.51
CA CYS A 259 -8.83 7.82 -2.67
C CYS A 259 -8.54 8.31 -1.23
N LEU A 260 -8.09 9.55 -1.07
CA LEU A 260 -7.87 10.15 0.25
C LEU A 260 -9.18 10.36 1.02
N ASP A 261 -10.25 10.77 0.34
CA ASP A 261 -11.58 10.91 0.94
C ASP A 261 -12.09 9.55 1.43
N LEU A 262 -11.88 8.49 0.65
CA LEU A 262 -12.33 7.14 0.99
C LEU A 262 -11.73 6.61 2.31
N ILE A 263 -10.50 7.00 2.64
CA ILE A 263 -9.82 6.59 3.89
C ILE A 263 -9.96 7.61 5.01
N ASN A 264 -10.80 8.64 4.84
CA ASN A 264 -10.94 9.77 5.77
C ASN A 264 -9.58 10.41 6.09
N PHE A 265 -8.71 10.56 5.08
CA PHE A 265 -7.32 10.99 5.25
C PHE A 265 -7.19 12.24 6.12
N ASP A 266 -8.04 13.24 5.89
CA ASP A 266 -7.96 14.51 6.60
C ASP A 266 -8.22 14.40 8.10
N GLN A 267 -8.96 13.38 8.54
CA GLN A 267 -9.27 13.13 9.95
C GLN A 267 -8.20 12.29 10.64
N ILE A 268 -7.45 11.48 9.88
CA ILE A 268 -6.52 10.50 10.45
C ILE A 268 -5.05 10.92 10.36
N LYS A 269 -4.68 11.79 9.42
CA LYS A 269 -3.28 12.12 9.10
C LYS A 269 -2.45 12.61 10.28
N ASP A 270 -3.08 13.31 11.23
CA ASP A 270 -2.41 13.87 12.41
C ASP A 270 -2.19 12.83 13.53
N ASN A 271 -2.75 11.63 13.40
CA ASN A 271 -2.55 10.51 14.34
C ASN A 271 -1.24 9.72 14.09
N TYR A 272 -0.38 10.22 13.20
CA TYR A 272 0.85 9.56 12.76
C TYR A 272 2.01 10.55 12.82
N ASP A 273 3.20 10.02 13.08
CA ASP A 273 4.42 10.83 13.18
C ASP A 273 4.90 11.34 11.81
N ALA A 274 4.60 10.58 10.74
CA ALA A 274 4.85 10.98 9.35
C ALA A 274 3.99 10.20 8.36
N ILE A 275 3.81 10.77 7.17
CA ILE A 275 3.24 10.11 6.00
C ILE A 275 4.37 9.53 5.16
N LEU A 276 4.24 8.25 4.84
CA LEU A 276 5.14 7.55 3.93
C LEU A 276 4.43 7.43 2.57
N THR A 277 4.92 8.12 1.54
CA THR A 277 4.31 8.09 0.21
C THR A 277 5.37 7.95 -0.88
N GLY A 278 4.96 7.88 -2.14
CA GLY A 278 5.86 7.79 -3.28
C GLY A 278 5.24 7.05 -4.45
N GLU A 279 6.04 6.90 -5.50
CA GLU A 279 5.63 6.32 -6.77
C GLU A 279 6.84 5.74 -7.52
N GLY A 280 6.58 5.09 -8.67
CA GLY A 280 7.63 4.47 -9.49
C GLY A 280 8.68 5.44 -10.03
N CYS A 281 8.31 6.69 -10.36
CA CYS A 281 9.25 7.68 -10.87
C CYS A 281 8.85 9.09 -10.45
N PHE A 282 9.66 9.70 -9.59
CA PHE A 282 9.53 11.11 -9.26
C PHE A 282 10.20 11.95 -10.35
N ASP A 283 9.37 12.64 -11.14
CA ASP A 283 9.71 13.51 -12.26
C ASP A 283 9.18 14.94 -12.05
N SER A 284 9.43 15.84 -12.99
CA SER A 284 8.98 17.25 -12.91
C SER A 284 7.46 17.43 -12.91
N GLN A 285 6.68 16.40 -13.27
CA GLN A 285 5.21 16.43 -13.29
C GLN A 285 4.59 15.91 -12.00
N THR A 286 5.37 15.21 -11.18
CA THR A 286 4.90 14.51 -9.99
C THR A 286 4.27 15.45 -8.95
N LEU A 287 4.91 16.60 -8.69
CA LEU A 287 4.37 17.62 -7.78
C LEU A 287 3.16 18.36 -8.34
N ASN A 288 2.81 18.16 -9.62
CA ASN A 288 1.71 18.86 -10.26
C ASN A 288 0.50 17.95 -10.53
N CYS A 289 0.69 16.65 -10.83
CA CYS A 289 -0.36 15.84 -11.46
C CYS A 289 -0.43 14.35 -11.01
N LYS A 290 -0.14 13.99 -9.75
CA LYS A 290 -0.14 12.57 -9.31
C LYS A 290 -0.57 12.37 -7.86
N ALA A 291 -0.78 11.09 -7.48
CA ALA A 291 -1.02 10.61 -6.10
C ALA A 291 -0.25 11.35 -5.01
N VAL A 292 1.06 11.54 -5.20
CA VAL A 292 1.95 12.21 -4.23
C VAL A 292 1.53 13.67 -3.99
N ASN A 293 1.06 14.38 -5.02
CA ASN A 293 0.61 15.75 -4.91
C ASN A 293 -0.66 15.90 -4.06
N SER A 294 -1.66 15.04 -4.26
CA SER A 294 -2.90 15.05 -3.45
C SER A 294 -2.60 14.90 -1.97
N ILE A 295 -1.68 13.99 -1.63
CA ILE A 295 -1.22 13.79 -0.26
C ILE A 295 -0.50 15.04 0.26
N ILE A 296 0.46 15.59 -0.49
CA ILE A 296 1.23 16.76 -0.06
C ILE A 296 0.34 17.98 0.19
N LYS A 297 -0.66 18.22 -0.67
CA LYS A 297 -1.59 19.35 -0.52
C LYS A 297 -2.45 19.24 0.74
N ARG A 298 -2.83 18.02 1.13
CA ARG A 298 -3.76 17.75 2.24
C ARG A 298 -3.06 17.36 3.54
N ARG A 299 -1.74 17.15 3.54
CA ARG A 299 -0.97 16.67 4.71
C ARG A 299 -1.02 17.59 5.94
N GLY A 300 -1.38 18.86 5.77
CA GLY A 300 -1.25 19.86 6.82
C GLY A 300 0.20 19.99 7.30
N ASN A 301 0.42 19.76 8.60
CA ASN A 301 1.75 19.83 9.21
C ASN A 301 2.45 18.47 9.32
N THR A 302 1.77 17.36 9.01
CA THR A 302 2.36 16.03 9.11
C THR A 302 3.58 15.92 8.17
N PRO A 303 4.76 15.51 8.69
CA PRO A 303 5.96 15.30 7.89
C PRO A 303 5.73 14.26 6.78
N VAL A 304 6.40 14.42 5.64
CA VAL A 304 6.32 13.50 4.50
C VAL A 304 7.70 12.92 4.20
N ILE A 305 7.74 11.61 4.03
CA ILE A 305 8.91 10.85 3.59
C ILE A 305 8.56 10.12 2.29
N LEU A 306 9.38 10.31 1.26
CA LEU A 306 9.17 9.72 -0.06
C LEU A 306 9.98 8.43 -0.25
N LEU A 307 9.30 7.36 -0.67
CA LEU A 307 9.91 6.12 -1.15
C LEU A 307 9.65 5.94 -2.64
N LEU A 308 10.71 6.02 -3.44
CA LEU A 308 10.62 6.17 -4.87
C LEU A 308 11.23 4.95 -5.59
N GLY A 309 10.60 4.50 -6.67
CA GLY A 309 11.24 3.55 -7.58
C GLY A 309 12.42 4.19 -8.29
N SER A 310 12.25 5.44 -8.72
CA SER A 310 13.30 6.25 -9.33
C SER A 310 13.07 7.74 -9.09
N LYS A 311 14.14 8.53 -9.19
CA LYS A 311 14.11 9.98 -9.04
C LYS A 311 14.92 10.64 -10.16
N THR A 312 14.25 11.46 -10.97
CA THR A 312 14.86 12.18 -12.11
C THR A 312 14.83 13.69 -11.94
N ALA A 313 14.22 14.20 -10.86
CA ALA A 313 14.15 15.61 -10.50
C ALA A 313 14.53 15.83 -9.02
N PRO A 314 14.88 17.07 -8.63
CA PRO A 314 15.06 17.43 -7.23
C PRO A 314 13.80 17.15 -6.41
N VAL A 315 13.96 16.57 -5.22
CA VAL A 315 12.87 16.22 -4.31
C VAL A 315 12.94 17.14 -3.09
N PRO A 316 11.89 17.93 -2.80
CA PRO A 316 11.93 18.92 -1.70
C PRO A 316 11.64 18.33 -0.32
N PHE A 317 11.35 17.03 -0.24
CA PHE A 317 11.10 16.29 1.00
C PHE A 317 12.23 15.29 1.25
N GLU A 318 12.27 14.76 2.47
CA GLU A 318 13.10 13.59 2.73
C GLU A 318 12.70 12.45 1.78
N SER A 319 13.67 11.90 1.06
CA SER A 319 13.41 10.93 0.00
C SER A 319 14.46 9.84 -0.04
N TYR A 320 14.01 8.61 -0.29
CA TYR A 320 14.85 7.45 -0.61
C TYR A 320 14.38 6.86 -1.92
N SER A 321 15.31 6.58 -2.84
CA SER A 321 14.98 5.97 -4.13
C SER A 321 15.68 4.64 -4.33
N ILE A 322 15.06 3.73 -5.09
CA ILE A 322 15.77 2.53 -5.55
C ILE A 322 16.83 2.95 -6.57
N TYR A 323 16.44 3.71 -7.59
CA TYR A 323 17.36 4.30 -8.55
C TYR A 323 17.43 5.84 -8.38
N PRO A 324 18.61 6.44 -8.23
CA PRO A 324 19.95 5.82 -8.29
C PRO A 324 20.50 5.38 -6.91
N ASP A 325 19.82 5.61 -5.79
CA ASP A 325 20.47 5.52 -4.46
C ASP A 325 20.88 4.08 -4.05
N LEU A 326 20.10 3.05 -4.40
CA LEU A 326 20.37 1.65 -4.03
C LEU A 326 20.82 0.78 -5.21
N CYS A 327 20.47 1.15 -6.43
CA CYS A 327 20.84 0.48 -7.67
C CYS A 327 21.13 1.51 -8.76
N LEU A 328 22.29 1.35 -9.42
CA LEU A 328 22.72 2.22 -10.51
C LEU A 328 22.20 1.77 -11.90
N ASP A 329 21.62 0.57 -12.00
CA ASP A 329 20.99 0.06 -13.23
C ASP A 329 19.46 0.14 -13.11
N LYS A 330 18.84 0.94 -13.98
CA LYS A 330 17.39 1.15 -14.00
C LYS A 330 16.61 -0.13 -14.37
N ASN A 331 17.12 -0.95 -15.29
CA ASN A 331 16.44 -2.18 -15.71
C ASN A 331 16.50 -3.24 -14.60
N ASP A 332 17.63 -3.31 -13.89
CA ASP A 332 17.74 -4.15 -12.71
C ASP A 332 16.82 -3.66 -11.58
N ALA A 333 16.75 -2.34 -11.35
CA ALA A 333 15.82 -1.75 -10.38
C ALA A 333 14.36 -2.11 -10.66
N ILE A 334 13.92 -2.06 -11.93
CA ILE A 334 12.56 -2.43 -12.33
C ILE A 334 12.33 -3.93 -12.16
N SER A 335 13.25 -4.77 -12.66
CA SER A 335 13.10 -6.23 -12.62
C SER A 335 13.14 -6.80 -11.20
N ASN A 336 13.90 -6.14 -10.30
CA ASN A 336 14.11 -6.57 -8.91
C ASN A 336 13.50 -5.60 -7.88
N GLY A 337 12.45 -4.87 -8.25
CA GLY A 337 11.87 -3.81 -7.40
C GLY A 337 11.50 -4.27 -6.00
N GLU A 338 10.94 -5.47 -5.82
CA GLU A 338 10.59 -6.00 -4.49
C GLU A 338 11.82 -6.17 -3.59
N LYS A 339 12.93 -6.69 -4.15
CA LYS A 339 14.19 -6.90 -3.42
C LYS A 339 14.76 -5.56 -2.96
N TYR A 340 14.77 -4.56 -3.84
CA TYR A 340 15.30 -3.24 -3.52
C TYR A 340 14.38 -2.46 -2.58
N PHE A 341 13.06 -2.55 -2.75
CA PHE A 341 12.11 -1.92 -1.84
C PHE A 341 12.25 -2.46 -0.42
N LYS A 342 12.45 -3.77 -0.23
CA LYS A 342 12.77 -4.35 1.09
C LYS A 342 14.07 -3.78 1.69
N LYS A 343 15.10 -3.55 0.88
CA LYS A 343 16.34 -2.89 1.34
C LYS A 343 16.07 -1.45 1.77
N LEU A 344 15.27 -0.72 0.99
CA LEU A 344 14.88 0.67 1.26
C LEU A 344 14.11 0.79 2.58
N VAL A 345 13.13 -0.09 2.80
CA VAL A 345 12.43 -0.21 4.09
C VAL A 345 13.40 -0.56 5.24
N GLY A 346 14.42 -1.38 4.98
CA GLY A 346 15.49 -1.65 5.94
C GLY A 346 16.33 -0.43 6.31
N VAL A 347 16.55 0.51 5.38
CA VAL A 347 17.21 1.80 5.65
C VAL A 347 16.33 2.65 6.57
N LEU A 348 15.04 2.78 6.26
CA LEU A 348 14.09 3.49 7.11
C LEU A 348 14.04 2.91 8.52
N LYS A 349 14.02 1.59 8.66
CA LYS A 349 13.95 0.93 9.96
C LYS A 349 15.14 1.25 10.86
N LYS A 350 16.33 1.42 10.28
CA LYS A 350 17.53 1.84 11.02
C LYS A 350 17.46 3.31 11.45
N LYS A 351 16.87 4.16 10.61
CA LYS A 351 16.75 5.61 10.90
C LYS A 351 15.60 5.91 11.86
N TYR A 352 14.51 5.16 11.78
CA TYR A 352 13.28 5.34 12.54
C TYR A 352 12.92 4.05 13.29
N PRO A 353 13.66 3.72 14.38
CA PRO A 353 13.35 2.54 15.15
C PRO A 353 11.95 2.62 15.79
N THR A 354 11.37 1.45 16.06
CA THR A 354 10.06 1.37 16.71
C THR A 354 10.25 1.55 18.21
N LYS A 355 9.53 2.52 18.80
CA LYS A 355 9.47 2.68 20.25
C LYS A 355 8.51 1.61 20.79
N VAL A 356 8.97 0.82 21.75
CA VAL A 356 8.22 -0.27 22.36
C VAL A 356 8.28 -0.15 23.87
N SER A 357 7.14 -0.38 24.52
CA SER A 357 7.01 -0.45 25.96
C SER A 357 6.68 -1.88 26.43
N HIS A 358 6.99 -2.15 27.68
CA HIS A 358 6.68 -3.41 28.34
C HIS A 358 5.15 -3.57 28.45
N SER A 359 4.58 -4.63 27.87
CA SER A 359 3.13 -4.77 27.63
C SER A 359 2.37 -5.60 28.67
N PHE A 360 3.06 -6.12 29.69
CA PHE A 360 2.51 -6.93 30.77
C PHE A 360 3.33 -6.76 32.07
N PRO A 361 2.79 -6.99 33.27
CA PRO A 361 3.53 -6.74 34.52
C PRO A 361 4.58 -7.81 34.80
N ALA A 362 5.50 -7.49 35.72
CA ALA A 362 6.42 -8.46 36.31
C ALA A 362 5.64 -9.66 36.89
N PHE A 363 6.20 -10.87 36.74
CA PHE A 363 5.68 -12.03 37.44
C PHE A 363 6.42 -12.14 38.77
N ILE A 364 5.83 -11.62 39.85
CA ILE A 364 6.41 -11.62 41.19
C ILE A 364 5.31 -11.97 42.21
N ASN A 365 5.68 -12.71 43.25
CA ASN A 365 4.81 -13.11 44.35
C ASN A 365 5.43 -12.67 45.69
N LYS A 366 4.63 -12.61 46.77
CA LYS A 366 5.07 -12.14 48.09
C LYS A 366 6.30 -12.87 48.64
N ASP A 367 6.46 -14.14 48.30
CA ASP A 367 7.53 -15.03 48.74
C ASP A 367 8.68 -15.17 47.73
N THR A 368 8.71 -14.33 46.69
CA THR A 368 9.77 -14.34 45.69
C THR A 368 11.08 -13.92 46.31
N SER A 369 12.12 -14.74 46.13
CA SER A 369 13.48 -14.50 46.65
C SER A 369 14.54 -14.48 45.56
N LEU A 370 14.25 -15.03 44.38
CA LEU A 370 15.11 -15.04 43.19
C LEU A 370 14.43 -14.29 42.05
N LEU A 371 14.98 -13.15 41.62
CA LEU A 371 14.45 -12.38 40.49
C LEU A 371 15.30 -12.59 39.24
N ILE A 372 14.72 -13.14 38.17
CA ILE A 372 15.40 -13.30 36.89
C ILE A 372 15.01 -12.14 35.97
N LEU A 373 16.00 -11.36 35.53
CA LEU A 373 15.84 -10.23 34.63
C LEU A 373 16.38 -10.55 33.24
N GLY A 374 15.51 -10.51 32.25
CA GLY A 374 15.88 -10.41 30.84
C GLY A 374 16.23 -8.98 30.43
N SER A 375 16.56 -8.77 29.15
CA SER A 375 16.78 -7.44 28.59
C SER A 375 15.46 -6.73 28.31
N PHE A 376 14.69 -7.26 27.36
CA PHE A 376 13.36 -6.80 26.96
C PHE A 376 12.56 -7.99 26.38
N PRO A 377 11.23 -8.08 26.58
CA PRO A 377 10.47 -9.25 26.17
C PRO A 377 10.44 -9.41 24.65
N SER A 378 10.56 -10.64 24.16
CA SER A 378 10.47 -10.96 22.72
C SER A 378 9.08 -10.68 22.13
N VAL A 379 8.95 -10.57 20.79
CA VAL A 379 7.65 -10.42 20.11
C VAL A 379 6.64 -11.47 20.61
N LYS A 380 7.04 -12.74 20.67
CA LYS A 380 6.15 -13.83 21.13
C LYS A 380 5.77 -13.72 22.61
N SER A 381 6.67 -13.22 23.44
CA SER A 381 6.37 -12.95 24.86
C SER A 381 5.32 -11.86 25.03
N ARG A 382 5.36 -10.82 24.19
CA ARG A 382 4.36 -9.74 24.19
C ARG A 382 3.00 -10.23 23.71
N GLU A 383 2.96 -11.06 22.67
CA GLU A 383 1.72 -11.70 22.19
C GLU A 383 1.06 -12.57 23.27
N GLU A 384 1.84 -13.44 23.92
CA GLU A 384 1.35 -14.39 24.94
C GLU A 384 1.22 -13.76 26.33
N LYS A 385 1.62 -12.49 26.50
CA LYS A 385 1.65 -11.75 27.76
C LYS A 385 2.39 -12.51 28.89
N PHE A 386 3.48 -13.19 28.53
CA PHE A 386 4.32 -13.92 29.49
C PHE A 386 5.77 -14.08 29.00
N TYR A 387 6.70 -14.30 29.93
CA TYR A 387 8.14 -14.28 29.66
C TYR A 387 8.62 -15.52 28.89
N TYR A 388 9.65 -15.33 28.05
CA TYR A 388 10.36 -16.40 27.33
C TYR A 388 9.50 -17.37 26.49
N MET A 389 8.42 -16.88 25.86
CA MET A 389 7.41 -17.71 25.17
C MET A 389 7.75 -18.09 23.73
N ASN A 390 8.87 -17.62 23.17
CA ASN A 390 9.34 -18.12 21.90
C ASN A 390 9.70 -19.62 22.04
N LYS A 391 9.10 -20.49 21.22
CA LYS A 391 9.28 -21.95 21.28
C LYS A 391 10.74 -22.42 21.14
N TYR A 392 11.61 -21.60 20.56
CA TYR A 392 13.05 -21.87 20.44
C TYR A 392 13.88 -21.31 21.60
N ASN A 393 13.27 -20.54 22.51
CA ASN A 393 13.93 -20.10 23.72
C ASN A 393 14.14 -21.29 24.65
N ARG A 394 15.35 -21.42 25.19
CA ARG A 394 15.76 -22.56 26.02
C ARG A 394 15.52 -22.34 27.50
N PHE A 395 15.01 -21.17 27.90
CA PHE A 395 14.83 -20.75 29.29
C PHE A 395 14.14 -21.80 30.17
N TYR A 396 12.95 -22.24 29.78
CA TYR A 396 12.19 -23.21 30.60
C TYR A 396 12.84 -24.60 30.60
N LYS A 397 13.54 -24.99 29.54
CA LYS A 397 14.31 -26.25 29.53
C LYS A 397 15.49 -26.19 30.51
N VAL A 398 16.16 -25.04 30.57
CA VAL A 398 17.26 -24.78 31.53
C VAL A 398 16.71 -24.80 32.96
N LEU A 399 15.63 -24.07 33.24
CA LEU A 399 14.99 -24.09 34.56
C LEU A 399 14.56 -25.51 34.96
N SER A 400 13.99 -26.28 34.02
CA SER A 400 13.56 -27.64 34.34
C SER A 400 14.71 -28.52 34.82
N ALA A 401 15.87 -28.43 34.16
CA ALA A 401 17.04 -29.20 34.55
C ALA A 401 17.67 -28.71 35.86
N VAL A 402 17.75 -27.38 36.07
CA VAL A 402 18.37 -26.79 37.26
C VAL A 402 17.56 -27.06 38.54
N PHE A 403 16.24 -26.95 38.46
CA PHE A 403 15.33 -27.13 39.61
C PHE A 403 14.76 -28.54 39.73
N ASN A 404 15.08 -29.43 38.78
CA ASN A 404 14.54 -30.79 38.70
C ASN A 404 12.99 -30.82 38.79
N ASP A 405 12.34 -29.96 38.00
CA ASP A 405 10.88 -29.81 37.95
C ASP A 405 10.46 -29.45 36.51
N ASP A 406 9.26 -29.79 36.06
CA ASP A 406 8.88 -29.53 34.66
C ASP A 406 8.24 -28.15 34.46
N PHE A 407 9.00 -27.22 33.87
CA PHE A 407 8.54 -25.89 33.45
C PHE A 407 8.08 -25.83 31.98
N THR A 408 8.03 -26.94 31.25
CA THR A 408 7.75 -26.93 29.80
C THR A 408 6.26 -26.97 29.43
N GLY A 409 5.38 -27.11 30.43
CA GLY A 409 3.93 -27.09 30.27
C GLY A 409 3.34 -25.73 29.85
N ASP A 410 2.04 -25.56 30.01
CA ASP A 410 1.34 -24.31 29.71
C ASP A 410 1.76 -23.16 30.65
N ILE A 411 1.24 -21.94 30.40
CA ILE A 411 1.56 -20.75 31.18
C ILE A 411 1.16 -20.90 32.66
N ASN A 412 0.04 -21.56 32.96
CA ASN A 412 -0.42 -21.74 34.34
C ASN A 412 0.50 -22.70 35.09
N SER A 413 0.84 -23.82 34.47
CA SER A 413 1.83 -24.76 35.01
C SER A 413 3.17 -24.07 35.28
N LYS A 414 3.68 -23.27 34.32
CA LYS A 414 4.90 -22.45 34.52
C LYS A 414 4.79 -21.53 35.73
N LYS A 415 3.68 -20.80 35.88
CA LYS A 415 3.47 -19.89 37.01
C LYS A 415 3.47 -20.62 38.35
N GLU A 416 2.83 -21.78 38.44
CA GLU A 416 2.81 -22.59 39.66
C GLU A 416 4.21 -23.12 40.02
N LYS A 417 5.01 -23.55 39.04
CA LYS A 417 6.40 -23.94 39.28
C LYS A 417 7.27 -22.76 39.70
N LEU A 418 7.14 -21.61 39.03
CA LEU A 418 7.88 -20.41 39.40
C LEU A 418 7.56 -19.97 40.84
N LYS A 419 6.28 -19.98 41.25
CA LYS A 419 5.87 -19.75 42.65
C LYS A 419 6.50 -20.75 43.61
N LYS A 420 6.36 -22.05 43.32
CA LYS A 420 6.91 -23.15 44.15
C LYS A 420 8.41 -22.96 44.43
N HIS A 421 9.16 -22.49 43.44
CA HIS A 421 10.61 -22.26 43.53
C HIS A 421 10.97 -20.81 43.88
N LYS A 422 10.00 -19.96 44.24
CA LYS A 422 10.17 -18.55 44.65
C LYS A 422 10.88 -17.68 43.59
N ILE A 423 10.59 -17.95 42.33
CA ILE A 423 11.20 -17.30 41.17
C ILE A 423 10.28 -16.21 40.62
N GLY A 424 10.79 -14.98 40.59
CA GLY A 424 10.20 -13.85 39.88
C GLY A 424 10.81 -13.70 38.50
N LEU A 425 10.02 -13.25 37.53
CA LEU A 425 10.47 -12.94 36.18
C LEU A 425 10.14 -11.48 35.84
N TYR A 426 11.14 -10.76 35.33
CA TYR A 426 10.94 -9.46 34.71
C TYR A 426 12.02 -9.18 33.65
N ASP A 427 12.11 -7.94 33.20
CA ASP A 427 13.10 -7.45 32.26
C ASP A 427 13.68 -6.13 32.80
N VAL A 428 14.92 -5.80 32.43
CA VAL A 428 15.61 -4.57 32.87
C VAL A 428 14.99 -3.30 32.27
N ILE A 429 14.42 -3.43 31.07
CA ILE A 429 13.94 -2.30 30.27
C ILE A 429 12.42 -2.22 30.32
N GLU A 430 11.89 -1.06 30.69
CA GLU A 430 10.47 -0.74 30.62
C GLU A 430 10.08 -0.24 29.22
N GLU A 431 10.89 0.63 28.63
CA GLU A 431 10.63 1.21 27.31
C GLU A 431 11.94 1.39 26.54
N CYS A 432 11.93 1.12 25.23
CA CYS A 432 13.09 1.36 24.38
C CYS A 432 12.71 1.52 22.91
N GLU A 433 13.68 1.92 22.11
CA GLU A 433 13.62 1.83 20.65
C GLU A 433 14.35 0.57 20.19
N ILE A 434 13.70 -0.29 19.39
CA ILE A 434 14.27 -1.58 18.96
C ILE A 434 13.88 -1.96 17.51
N ASP A 435 14.80 -2.61 16.79
CA ASP A 435 14.52 -3.37 15.56
C ASP A 435 13.94 -4.75 15.92
N GLY A 436 12.61 -4.81 16.05
CA GLY A 436 11.85 -6.04 16.30
C GLY A 436 12.10 -6.64 17.68
N SER A 437 13.05 -7.59 17.78
CA SER A 437 13.50 -8.19 19.05
C SER A 437 15.01 -8.39 19.08
N LYS A 438 15.77 -7.63 18.28
CA LYS A 438 17.23 -7.71 18.27
C LYS A 438 17.80 -6.84 19.36
N ASP A 439 18.26 -7.45 20.43
CA ASP A 439 18.91 -6.77 21.56
C ASP A 439 20.02 -5.79 21.15
N SER A 440 20.78 -6.11 20.10
CA SER A 440 21.87 -5.25 19.61
C SER A 440 21.40 -3.90 19.03
N SER A 441 20.10 -3.76 18.77
CA SER A 441 19.49 -2.53 18.23
C SER A 441 18.82 -1.66 19.30
N ILE A 442 18.79 -2.12 20.55
CA ILE A 442 18.14 -1.40 21.65
C ILE A 442 18.84 -0.05 21.87
N SER A 443 18.05 1.01 21.85
CA SER A 443 18.44 2.39 22.14
C SER A 443 17.33 3.12 22.91
N SER A 444 17.57 4.38 23.33
CA SER A 444 16.57 5.23 23.99
C SER A 444 15.87 4.56 25.19
N VAL A 445 16.66 3.90 26.05
CA VAL A 445 16.17 3.03 27.13
C VAL A 445 15.63 3.83 28.32
N LYS A 446 14.42 3.47 28.73
CA LYS A 446 13.84 3.73 30.05
C LYS A 446 13.89 2.42 30.86
N PRO A 447 14.64 2.38 31.97
CA PRO A 447 14.68 1.20 32.84
C PRO A 447 13.37 1.05 33.62
N ILE A 448 13.11 -0.15 34.15
CA ILE A 448 12.03 -0.39 35.13
C ILE A 448 12.30 0.34 36.45
N ASP A 449 11.28 0.45 37.30
CA ASP A 449 11.45 0.85 38.71
C ASP A 449 11.83 -0.38 39.56
N LEU A 450 13.13 -0.70 39.58
CA LEU A 450 13.64 -1.82 40.36
C LEU A 450 13.61 -1.55 41.88
N ASP A 451 13.68 -0.28 42.28
CA ASP A 451 13.64 0.14 43.69
C ASP A 451 12.31 -0.26 44.30
N GLN A 452 11.21 0.05 43.61
CA GLN A 452 9.88 -0.37 44.02
C GLN A 452 9.79 -1.89 44.23
N ILE A 453 10.44 -2.70 43.38
CA ILE A 453 10.42 -4.16 43.51
C ILE A 453 11.22 -4.62 44.73
N ILE A 454 12.45 -4.11 44.90
CA ILE A 454 13.33 -4.53 45.99
C ILE A 454 12.80 -4.05 47.35
N ASP A 455 12.15 -2.90 47.41
CA ASP A 455 11.54 -2.37 48.64
C ASP A 455 10.25 -3.12 49.02
N THR A 456 9.56 -3.72 48.03
CA THR A 456 8.28 -4.43 48.24
C THR A 456 8.47 -5.92 48.53
N TYR A 457 9.47 -6.56 47.93
CA TYR A 457 9.68 -8.01 47.96
C TYR A 457 11.05 -8.36 48.53
N ASP A 458 11.14 -9.47 49.27
CA ASP A 458 12.38 -9.94 49.90
C ASP A 458 13.31 -10.64 48.89
N ILE A 459 13.75 -9.88 47.88
CA ILE A 459 14.64 -10.37 46.83
C ILE A 459 16.05 -10.48 47.40
N HIS A 460 16.63 -11.69 47.41
CA HIS A 460 17.99 -11.92 47.88
C HIS A 460 19.00 -12.07 46.74
N LYS A 461 18.54 -12.48 45.55
CA LYS A 461 19.41 -12.75 44.40
C LYS A 461 18.73 -12.34 43.11
N ILE A 462 19.49 -11.66 42.24
CA ILE A 462 19.07 -11.24 40.91
C ILE A 462 19.87 -12.01 39.88
N VAL A 463 19.23 -12.58 38.86
CA VAL A 463 19.88 -13.30 37.77
C VAL A 463 19.71 -12.50 36.48
N LEU A 464 20.80 -12.08 35.88
CA LEU A 464 20.79 -11.34 34.62
C LEU A 464 20.94 -12.31 33.44
N ASN A 465 19.89 -12.47 32.64
CA ASN A 465 19.84 -13.39 31.51
C ASN A 465 20.42 -12.75 30.23
N GLY A 466 21.75 -12.80 30.09
CA GLY A 466 22.49 -12.38 28.89
C GLY A 466 23.11 -10.98 28.96
N LYS A 467 24.08 -10.74 28.07
CA LYS A 467 24.93 -9.52 28.09
C LYS A 467 24.16 -8.21 28.02
N THR A 468 23.02 -8.19 27.34
CA THR A 468 22.21 -6.98 27.20
C THR A 468 21.52 -6.62 28.52
N ALA A 469 20.99 -7.62 29.23
CA ALA A 469 20.44 -7.43 30.57
C ALA A 469 21.54 -6.91 31.51
N GLN A 470 22.73 -7.54 31.48
CA GLN A 470 23.91 -7.09 32.22
C GLN A 470 24.25 -5.62 31.94
N LYS A 471 24.47 -5.26 30.68
CA LYS A 471 24.85 -3.90 30.27
C LYS A 471 23.90 -2.84 30.83
N TYR A 472 22.59 -3.05 30.71
CA TYR A 472 21.62 -2.07 31.16
C TYR A 472 21.41 -2.11 32.67
N PHE A 473 21.55 -3.27 33.30
CA PHE A 473 21.52 -3.38 34.76
C PHE A 473 22.68 -2.63 35.40
N GLU A 474 23.92 -2.83 34.91
CA GLU A 474 25.10 -2.11 35.39
C GLU A 474 24.96 -0.59 35.19
N LYS A 475 24.31 -0.17 34.09
CA LYS A 475 24.09 1.24 33.79
C LYS A 475 23.09 1.92 34.72
N TYR A 476 21.98 1.25 35.06
CA TYR A 476 20.84 1.88 35.73
C TYR A 476 20.65 1.42 37.19
N PHE A 477 21.19 0.25 37.56
CA PHE A 477 20.93 -0.43 38.82
C PHE A 477 22.22 -0.88 39.53
N SER A 478 23.33 -0.14 39.35
CA SER A 478 24.65 -0.47 39.91
C SER A 478 24.65 -0.67 41.43
N LYS A 479 23.74 -0.01 42.16
CA LYS A 479 23.58 -0.20 43.61
C LYS A 479 23.20 -1.62 44.04
N TYR A 480 22.66 -2.43 43.13
CA TYR A 480 22.23 -3.81 43.41
C TYR A 480 23.19 -4.84 42.79
N ILE A 481 24.38 -4.43 42.35
CA ILE A 481 25.31 -5.31 41.63
C ILE A 481 25.78 -6.50 42.47
N GLU A 482 25.94 -6.33 43.79
CA GLU A 482 26.31 -7.41 44.72
C GLU A 482 25.23 -8.49 44.86
N MET A 483 23.97 -8.15 44.56
CA MET A 483 22.86 -9.12 44.52
C MET A 483 22.79 -9.85 43.18
N ALA A 484 23.49 -9.37 42.15
CA ALA A 484 23.33 -9.82 40.78
C ALA A 484 24.35 -10.87 40.38
N ILE A 485 23.89 -11.94 39.75
CA ILE A 485 24.71 -12.93 39.07
C ILE A 485 24.43 -12.93 37.57
N TYR A 486 25.50 -13.05 36.78
CA TYR A 486 25.42 -12.99 35.33
C TYR A 486 25.32 -14.39 34.72
N MET A 487 24.27 -14.60 33.92
CA MET A 487 24.05 -15.86 33.22
C MET A 487 24.08 -15.71 31.69
N PRO A 488 24.58 -16.71 30.95
CA PRO A 488 24.52 -16.69 29.50
C PRO A 488 23.08 -16.67 28.99
N SER A 489 22.86 -15.99 27.86
CA SER A 489 21.51 -15.81 27.31
C SER A 489 20.88 -17.15 26.90
N THR A 490 19.64 -17.38 27.31
CA THR A 490 18.83 -18.55 26.91
C THR A 490 18.12 -18.39 25.55
N SER A 491 18.19 -17.18 24.97
CA SER A 491 17.62 -16.86 23.65
C SER A 491 18.24 -17.71 22.54
N PRO A 492 17.49 -18.08 21.47
CA PRO A 492 18.05 -18.78 20.32
C PRO A 492 19.16 -17.98 19.60
N ALA A 493 19.24 -16.66 19.80
CA ALA A 493 20.33 -15.84 19.27
C ALA A 493 21.71 -16.22 19.84
N ASN A 494 21.76 -16.80 21.05
CA ASN A 494 22.98 -17.37 21.62
C ASN A 494 23.23 -18.78 21.06
N ALA A 495 23.45 -18.88 19.74
CA ALA A 495 23.66 -20.15 19.06
C ALA A 495 25.01 -20.82 19.41
N LYS A 496 25.92 -20.10 20.08
CA LYS A 496 27.26 -20.61 20.45
C LYS A 496 27.23 -21.63 21.59
N MET A 497 26.25 -21.57 22.48
CA MET A 497 26.14 -22.48 23.63
C MET A 497 25.09 -23.55 23.37
N LYS A 498 25.42 -24.81 23.65
CA LYS A 498 24.46 -25.91 23.63
C LYS A 498 23.58 -25.88 24.89
N LEU A 499 22.52 -26.68 24.90
CA LEU A 499 21.58 -26.70 26.03
C LEU A 499 22.29 -27.17 27.31
N GLU A 500 23.17 -28.16 27.19
CA GLU A 500 23.93 -28.75 28.29
C GLU A 500 24.86 -27.71 28.93
N ASP A 501 25.56 -26.91 28.11
CA ASP A 501 26.43 -25.83 28.59
C ASP A 501 25.64 -24.74 29.32
N LEU A 502 24.43 -24.42 28.82
CA LEU A 502 23.54 -23.47 29.47
C LEU A 502 23.06 -24.01 30.82
N ILE A 503 22.67 -25.29 30.88
CA ILE A 503 22.26 -25.93 32.13
C ILE A 503 23.39 -25.86 33.15
N GLU A 504 24.62 -26.20 32.74
CA GLU A 504 25.77 -26.17 33.64
C GLU A 504 26.04 -24.78 34.21
N ALA A 505 26.05 -23.74 33.36
CA ALA A 505 26.25 -22.37 33.80
C ALA A 505 25.16 -21.90 34.79
N TRP A 506 23.90 -22.26 34.51
CA TRP A 506 22.75 -21.85 35.31
C TRP A 506 22.58 -22.66 36.61
N LYS A 507 23.33 -23.74 36.87
CA LYS A 507 23.25 -24.48 38.15
C LYS A 507 23.53 -23.61 39.37
N SER A 508 24.38 -22.59 39.21
CA SER A 508 24.80 -21.67 40.27
C SER A 508 23.66 -20.78 40.83
N ILE A 509 22.51 -20.71 40.16
CA ILE A 509 21.40 -19.86 40.62
C ILE A 509 20.60 -20.50 41.78
N ARG A 510 20.74 -21.81 41.99
CA ARG A 510 20.06 -22.51 43.07
C ARG A 510 20.56 -21.96 44.41
N LEU A 511 19.63 -21.53 45.25
CA LEU A 511 19.90 -21.08 46.62
C LEU A 511 20.27 -22.27 47.50
#